data_AF-A0A1M6MFB6-F1
#
_entry.id   AF-A0A1M6MFB6-F1
#
_cell.length_a   1.000
_cell.length_b   1.000
_cell.length_c   1.000
_cell.angle_alpha   90.00
_cell.angle_beta   90.00
_cell.angle_gamma   90.00
#
_symmetry.space_group_name_H-M   'P 1'
#
loop_
_entity.id
_entity.type
_entity.pdbx_description
1 polymer ?
#
loop_
_entity_poly.entity_id
_entity_poly.type
_entity_poly.pdbx_seq_one_letter_code
_entity_poly.pdbx_strand_id
1 'polypeptide(L)'
;MGKEKGVLHIKLFEFLLKKNKSFGYVQIKDFLLANFEDEENFKDRLRMKHFLDFLESENYIEKKPFEQYGIWLITDAGHKITRNEISSIVRIKPKAVDIYKSYKKTRFDKNVSRISVFFGAVAFVLSIYTLKKPSTEQYDTLNKKVDSIIKVMPQKPKLEKSAHLEN
;
A
#
# COMPACT_ATOMS: atom_id res chain seq x y z
N MET A 1 18.35 -3.35 21.87
CA MET A 1 18.09 -2.03 21.24
C MET A 1 18.54 -2.12 19.78
N GLY A 2 17.63 -2.29 18.83
CA GLY A 2 17.99 -2.67 17.45
C GLY A 2 16.86 -2.46 16.44
N LYS A 3 16.13 -1.35 16.57
CA LYS A 3 15.05 -0.98 15.66
C LYS A 3 15.64 -0.16 14.50
N GLU A 4 15.14 -0.38 13.28
CA GLU A 4 15.31 0.44 12.05
C GLU A 4 16.22 -0.04 10.92
N LYS A 5 17.13 -1.02 11.09
CA LYS A 5 17.88 -1.56 9.93
C LYS A 5 16.98 -2.24 8.89
N GLY A 6 15.80 -2.68 9.31
CA GLY A 6 14.75 -3.37 8.52
C GLY A 6 14.05 -2.54 7.44
N VAL A 7 14.02 -1.21 7.57
CA VAL A 7 13.08 -0.40 6.77
C VAL A 7 13.73 0.17 5.52
N LEU A 8 15.01 0.58 5.61
CA LEU A 8 15.65 1.32 4.53
C LEU A 8 15.87 0.46 3.27
N HIS A 9 16.27 -0.80 3.42
CA HIS A 9 16.41 -1.72 2.29
C HIS A 9 15.07 -2.02 1.62
N ILE A 10 14.00 -2.19 2.40
CA ILE A 10 12.64 -2.37 1.86
C ILE A 10 12.19 -1.13 1.08
N LYS A 11 12.47 0.08 1.59
CA LYS A 11 12.21 1.34 0.88
C LYS A 11 12.98 1.42 -0.44
N LEU A 12 14.25 0.98 -0.46
CA LEU A 12 15.03 0.93 -1.69
C LEU A 12 14.43 -0.07 -2.69
N PHE A 13 14.02 -1.27 -2.24
CA PHE A 13 13.42 -2.27 -3.13
C PHE A 13 12.12 -1.75 -3.74
N GLU A 14 11.29 -1.08 -2.94
CA GLU A 14 10.09 -0.40 -3.43
C GLU A 14 10.42 0.67 -4.47
N PHE A 15 11.43 1.51 -4.20
CA PHE A 15 11.88 2.55 -5.12
C PHE A 15 12.32 1.96 -6.47
N LEU A 16 13.15 0.91 -6.44
CA LEU A 16 13.65 0.23 -7.64
C LEU A 16 12.51 -0.41 -8.45
N LEU A 17 11.58 -1.09 -7.78
CA LEU A 17 10.43 -1.73 -8.44
C LEU A 17 9.44 -0.71 -9.04
N LYS A 18 9.32 0.48 -8.44
CA LYS A 18 8.51 1.57 -8.99
C LYS A 18 9.16 2.21 -10.22
N LYS A 19 10.48 2.40 -10.19
CA LYS A 19 11.23 3.07 -11.27
C LYS A 19 11.49 2.17 -12.48
N ASN A 20 11.52 0.84 -12.33
CA ASN A 20 11.83 -0.06 -13.44
C ASN A 20 11.01 -1.35 -13.40
N LYS A 21 10.16 -1.55 -14.42
CA LYS A 21 9.34 -2.78 -14.58
C LYS A 21 10.15 -3.98 -15.07
N SER A 22 11.39 -3.76 -15.53
CA SER A 22 12.16 -4.71 -16.35
C SER A 22 13.46 -5.20 -15.69
N PHE A 23 13.60 -5.05 -14.36
CA PHE A 23 14.82 -5.43 -13.62
C PHE A 23 16.11 -4.83 -14.20
N GLY A 24 16.05 -3.68 -14.88
CA GLY A 24 17.25 -3.02 -15.40
C GLY A 24 18.01 -2.25 -14.31
N TYR A 25 19.14 -1.68 -14.71
CA TYR A 25 19.89 -0.73 -13.89
C TYR A 25 19.13 0.58 -13.72
N VAL A 26 19.15 1.15 -12.51
CA VAL A 26 18.42 2.35 -12.12
C VAL A 26 19.35 3.24 -11.30
N GLN A 27 19.36 4.54 -11.62
CA GLN A 27 20.07 5.53 -10.82
C GLN A 27 19.33 5.77 -9.49
N ILE A 28 20.05 5.70 -8.37
CA ILE A 28 19.49 5.83 -7.01
C ILE A 28 19.93 7.10 -6.29
N LYS A 29 20.44 8.10 -7.03
CA LYS A 29 20.84 9.41 -6.48
C LYS A 29 19.75 10.00 -5.58
N ASP A 30 18.53 10.18 -6.09
CA ASP A 30 17.43 10.78 -5.35
C ASP A 30 17.11 10.01 -4.06
N PHE A 31 17.20 8.68 -4.10
CA PHE A 31 16.98 7.83 -2.94
C PHE A 31 18.07 8.05 -1.88
N LEU A 32 19.35 8.07 -2.29
CA LEU A 32 20.48 8.27 -1.39
C LEU A 32 20.41 9.66 -0.76
N LEU A 33 20.15 10.70 -1.54
CA LEU A 33 20.11 12.07 -1.02
C LEU A 33 18.94 12.29 -0.07
N ALA A 34 17.80 11.64 -0.29
CA ALA A 34 16.62 11.77 0.56
C ALA A 34 16.68 10.98 1.88
N ASN A 35 17.52 9.95 2.00
CA ASN A 35 17.54 9.06 3.18
C ASN A 35 18.82 9.15 4.03
N PHE A 36 19.78 9.97 3.62
CA PHE A 36 21.02 10.22 4.35
C PHE A 36 21.19 11.74 4.41
N GLU A 37 21.12 12.32 5.61
CA GLU A 37 20.74 13.74 5.83
C GLU A 37 21.83 14.79 5.48
N ASP A 38 23.11 14.42 5.35
CA ASP A 38 24.27 15.20 4.84
C ASP A 38 24.36 16.69 5.26
N GLU A 39 25.33 16.98 6.13
CA GLU A 39 26.07 18.24 6.19
C GLU A 39 27.56 17.86 6.29
N GLU A 40 28.29 17.90 5.18
CA GLU A 40 29.76 17.87 5.09
C GLU A 40 30.55 16.65 5.61
N ASN A 41 29.93 15.70 6.31
CA ASN A 41 30.64 14.66 7.05
C ASN A 41 30.83 13.34 6.27
N PHE A 42 32.07 12.86 6.22
CA PHE A 42 32.47 11.54 5.67
C PHE A 42 31.63 10.37 6.21
N LYS A 43 31.05 10.53 7.41
CA LYS A 43 30.25 9.51 8.10
C LYS A 43 29.01 9.05 7.33
N ASP A 44 28.29 9.95 6.67
CA ASP A 44 27.08 9.56 5.93
C ASP A 44 27.42 8.92 4.58
N ARG A 45 28.48 9.38 3.92
CA ARG A 45 29.03 8.70 2.73
C ARG A 45 29.50 7.28 3.07
N LEU A 46 30.16 7.11 4.21
CA LEU A 46 30.53 5.79 4.73
C LEU A 46 29.29 4.92 5.02
N ARG A 47 28.20 5.50 5.54
CA ARG A 47 26.93 4.79 5.75
C ARG A 47 26.27 4.40 4.42
N MET A 48 26.25 5.28 3.42
CA MET A 48 25.76 4.97 2.07
C MET A 48 26.55 3.81 1.47
N LYS A 49 27.89 3.87 1.57
CA LYS A 49 28.79 2.80 1.15
C LYS A 49 28.46 1.49 1.84
N HIS A 50 28.46 1.45 3.17
CA HIS A 50 28.16 0.23 3.93
C HIS A 50 26.78 -0.31 3.64
N PHE A 51 25.80 0.56 3.43
CA PHE A 51 24.45 0.16 3.03
C PHE A 51 24.47 -0.53 1.67
N LEU A 52 25.12 0.05 0.65
CA LEU A 52 25.18 -0.53 -0.69
C LEU A 52 26.03 -1.81 -0.73
N ASP A 53 27.15 -1.85 -0.02
CA ASP A 53 28.01 -3.03 0.09
C ASP A 53 27.28 -4.19 0.78
N PHE A 54 26.53 -3.90 1.85
CA PHE A 54 25.67 -4.90 2.51
C PHE A 54 24.62 -5.47 1.55
N LEU A 55 23.96 -4.62 0.77
CA LEU A 55 22.93 -5.07 -0.17
C LEU A 55 23.52 -5.89 -1.32
N GLU A 56 24.72 -5.56 -1.77
CA GLU A 56 25.44 -6.35 -2.77
C GLU A 56 25.91 -7.68 -2.22
N SER A 57 26.52 -7.70 -1.01
CA SER A 57 27.01 -8.93 -0.37
C SER A 57 25.88 -9.91 -0.08
N GLU A 58 24.70 -9.40 0.29
CA GLU A 58 23.49 -10.19 0.50
C GLU A 58 22.80 -10.61 -0.80
N ASN A 59 23.35 -10.28 -1.97
CA ASN A 59 22.80 -10.59 -3.28
C ASN A 59 21.40 -9.98 -3.50
N TYR A 60 21.11 -8.83 -2.90
CA TYR A 60 19.87 -8.09 -3.06
C TYR A 60 19.91 -7.14 -4.25
N ILE A 61 21.06 -6.54 -4.49
CA ILE A 61 21.29 -5.66 -5.63
C ILE A 61 22.56 -6.06 -6.38
N GLU A 62 22.73 -5.45 -7.54
CA GLU A 62 23.96 -5.44 -8.30
C GLU A 62 24.33 -3.98 -8.56
N LYS A 63 25.54 -3.56 -8.19
CA LYS A 63 26.03 -2.23 -8.56
C LYS A 63 26.58 -2.30 -9.98
N LYS A 64 26.26 -1.32 -10.82
CA LYS A 64 26.91 -1.20 -12.13
C LYS A 64 28.38 -0.79 -11.89
N PRO A 65 29.37 -1.54 -12.42
CA PRO A 65 30.78 -1.18 -12.27
C PRO A 65 31.04 0.23 -12.81
N PHE A 66 31.93 0.97 -12.16
CA PHE A 66 32.41 2.31 -12.57
C PHE A 66 31.34 3.42 -12.66
N GLU A 67 30.08 3.15 -12.35
CA GLU A 67 28.98 4.14 -12.32
C GLU A 67 28.58 4.52 -10.89
N GLN A 68 29.59 4.66 -10.04
CA GLN A 68 29.46 5.19 -8.68
C GLN A 68 30.36 6.42 -8.55
N TYR A 69 29.80 7.54 -8.15
CA TYR A 69 30.53 8.78 -7.97
C TYR A 69 30.17 9.44 -6.64
N GLY A 70 31.16 10.03 -5.97
CA GLY A 70 30.98 10.77 -4.72
C GLY A 70 30.65 9.98 -3.46
N ILE A 71 30.46 8.66 -3.55
CA ILE A 71 30.24 7.78 -2.38
C ILE A 71 31.56 7.36 -1.73
N TRP A 72 32.54 6.96 -2.56
CA TRP A 72 33.83 6.42 -2.11
C TRP A 72 34.90 7.49 -1.91
N LEU A 73 34.74 8.63 -2.59
CA LEU A 73 35.70 9.72 -2.66
C LEU A 73 34.99 11.01 -2.26
N ILE A 74 35.71 11.86 -1.53
CA ILE A 74 35.24 13.21 -1.14
C ILE A 74 35.89 14.32 -1.97
N THR A 75 37.03 14.01 -2.58
CA THR A 75 37.78 14.90 -3.46
C THR A 75 38.24 14.12 -4.68
N ASP A 76 38.09 14.70 -5.86
CA ASP A 76 38.60 14.16 -7.12
C ASP A 76 39.42 15.24 -7.83
N ALA A 77 40.68 14.97 -8.14
CA ALA A 77 41.60 15.93 -8.79
C ALA A 77 41.61 17.35 -8.16
N GLY A 78 41.46 17.46 -6.83
CA GLY A 78 41.39 18.74 -6.11
C GLY A 78 40.01 19.39 -6.04
N HIS A 79 39.01 18.85 -6.75
CA HIS A 79 37.61 19.25 -6.67
C HIS A 79 36.91 18.54 -5.52
N LYS A 80 36.35 19.32 -4.56
CA LYS A 80 35.52 18.78 -3.47
C LYS A 80 34.19 18.34 -4.06
N ILE A 81 33.94 17.03 -4.05
CA ILE A 81 32.70 16.45 -4.57
C ILE A 81 31.55 16.92 -3.68
N THR A 82 30.60 17.61 -4.28
CA THR A 82 29.38 18.11 -3.63
C THR A 82 28.35 17.00 -3.46
N ARG A 83 27.40 17.20 -2.55
CA ARG A 83 26.29 16.27 -2.31
C ARG A 83 25.52 15.92 -3.59
N ASN A 84 25.29 16.91 -4.45
CA ASN A 84 24.53 16.74 -5.68
C ASN A 84 25.26 15.92 -6.73
N GLU A 85 26.56 15.68 -6.57
CA GLU A 85 27.34 14.83 -7.46
C GLU A 85 27.29 13.36 -7.05
N ILE A 86 26.85 13.06 -5.83
CA ILE A 86 26.71 11.69 -5.36
C ILE A 86 25.74 10.92 -6.25
N SER A 87 26.20 9.82 -6.82
CA SER A 87 25.38 8.97 -7.67
C SER A 87 25.83 7.51 -7.60
N SER A 88 24.87 6.63 -7.82
CA SER A 88 25.09 5.19 -7.97
C SER A 88 24.01 4.62 -8.85
N ILE A 89 24.37 3.65 -9.68
CA ILE A 89 23.45 2.91 -10.52
C ILE A 89 23.42 1.46 -10.04
N VAL A 90 22.21 0.96 -9.75
CA VAL A 90 22.01 -0.39 -9.21
C VAL A 90 20.86 -1.09 -9.90
N ARG A 91 20.95 -2.41 -9.96
CA ARG A 91 19.90 -3.31 -10.43
C ARG A 91 19.38 -4.12 -9.24
N ILE A 92 18.06 -4.30 -9.14
CA ILE A 92 17.46 -5.18 -8.15
C ILE A 92 17.58 -6.65 -8.59
N LYS A 93 17.96 -7.54 -7.67
CA LYS A 93 18.04 -8.99 -7.92
C LYS A 93 16.76 -9.71 -7.46
N PRO A 94 16.47 -10.92 -7.99
CA PRO A 94 15.26 -11.68 -7.63
C PRO A 94 15.07 -11.88 -6.12
N LYS A 95 16.15 -12.19 -5.38
CA LYS A 95 16.12 -12.35 -3.92
C LYS A 95 15.50 -11.15 -3.18
N ALA A 96 15.82 -9.93 -3.60
CA ALA A 96 15.25 -8.72 -3.02
C ALA A 96 13.77 -8.54 -3.35
N VAL A 97 13.35 -8.96 -4.55
CA VAL A 97 11.94 -8.92 -4.96
C VAL A 97 11.10 -9.85 -4.12
N ASP A 98 11.60 -11.05 -3.83
CA ASP A 98 10.87 -12.03 -3.00
C ASP A 98 10.74 -11.56 -1.55
N ILE A 99 11.78 -10.92 -1.01
CA ILE A 99 11.74 -10.28 0.31
C ILE A 99 10.71 -9.14 0.33
N TYR A 100 10.72 -8.26 -0.68
CA TYR A 100 9.75 -7.17 -0.76
C TYR A 100 8.30 -7.67 -0.88
N LYS A 101 8.06 -8.69 -1.72
CA LYS A 101 6.75 -9.33 -1.86
C LYS A 101 6.28 -9.94 -0.54
N SER A 102 7.16 -10.65 0.15
CA SER A 102 6.86 -11.26 1.46
C SER A 102 6.55 -10.20 2.52
N TYR A 103 7.33 -9.11 2.55
CA TYR A 103 7.05 -7.95 3.41
C TYR A 103 5.67 -7.35 3.13
N LYS A 104 5.34 -7.11 1.85
CA LYS A 104 4.05 -6.54 1.43
C LYS A 104 2.89 -7.47 1.79
N LYS A 105 3.02 -8.78 1.52
CA LYS A 105 2.02 -9.81 1.86
C LYS A 105 1.78 -9.86 3.37
N THR A 106 2.84 -9.91 4.17
CA THR A 106 2.73 -9.96 5.64
C THR A 106 2.03 -8.71 6.20
N ARG A 107 2.31 -7.53 5.62
CA ARG A 107 1.64 -6.30 6.04
C ARG A 107 0.17 -6.27 5.60
N PHE A 108 -0.13 -6.82 4.42
CA PHE A 108 -1.49 -6.99 3.93
C PHE A 108 -2.29 -7.96 4.81
N ASP A 109 -1.73 -9.14 5.13
CA ASP A 109 -2.38 -10.15 5.97
C ASP A 109 -2.67 -9.62 7.38
N LYS A 110 -1.75 -8.84 7.96
CA LYS A 110 -1.98 -8.14 9.24
C LYS A 110 -3.11 -7.11 9.16
N ASN A 111 -3.25 -6.41 8.04
CA ASN A 111 -4.32 -5.44 7.84
C ASN A 111 -5.67 -6.13 7.58
N VAL A 112 -5.69 -7.21 6.79
CA VAL A 112 -6.88 -8.04 6.56
C VAL A 112 -7.35 -8.68 7.86
N SER A 113 -6.45 -9.18 8.69
CA SER A 113 -6.78 -9.73 10.00
C SER A 113 -7.47 -8.71 10.92
N ARG A 114 -7.03 -7.44 10.92
CA ARG A 114 -7.71 -6.37 11.67
C ARG A 114 -9.10 -6.06 11.10
N ILE A 115 -9.23 -6.03 9.79
CA ILE A 115 -10.49 -5.79 9.10
C ILE A 115 -11.48 -6.94 9.38
N SER A 116 -11.02 -8.20 9.35
CA SER A 116 -11.86 -9.37 9.63
C SER A 116 -12.33 -9.41 11.08
N VAL A 117 -11.49 -8.99 12.04
CA VAL A 117 -11.91 -8.85 13.45
C VAL A 117 -12.98 -7.77 13.60
N PHE A 118 -12.83 -6.64 12.90
CA PHE A 118 -13.83 -5.57 12.90
C PHE A 118 -15.17 -6.04 12.31
N PHE A 119 -15.16 -6.66 11.13
CA PHE A 119 -16.38 -7.21 10.51
C PHE A 119 -17.00 -8.34 11.35
N GLY A 120 -16.18 -9.18 11.98
CA GLY A 120 -16.65 -10.21 12.91
C GLY A 120 -17.35 -9.60 14.14
N ALA A 121 -16.79 -8.55 14.72
CA ALA A 121 -17.41 -7.83 15.83
C ALA A 121 -18.74 -7.15 15.42
N VAL A 122 -18.78 -6.52 14.24
CA VAL A 122 -20.00 -5.91 13.70
C VAL A 122 -21.08 -6.96 13.45
N ALA A 123 -20.74 -8.10 12.84
CA ALA A 123 -21.68 -9.20 12.61
C ALA A 123 -22.20 -9.80 13.93
N PHE A 124 -21.33 -9.94 14.94
CA PHE A 124 -21.72 -10.42 16.26
C PHE A 124 -22.73 -9.47 16.93
N VAL A 125 -22.46 -8.16 16.91
CA VAL A 125 -23.39 -7.14 17.44
C VAL A 125 -24.70 -7.16 16.68
N LEU A 126 -24.68 -7.19 15.34
CA LEU A 126 -25.90 -7.29 14.54
C LEU A 126 -26.71 -8.55 14.87
N SER A 127 -26.06 -9.70 15.07
CA SER A 127 -26.76 -10.94 15.46
C SER A 127 -27.49 -10.81 16.80
N ILE A 128 -26.87 -10.16 17.79
CA ILE A 128 -27.47 -9.90 19.10
C ILE A 128 -28.64 -8.91 18.98
N TYR A 129 -28.51 -7.88 18.12
CA TYR A 129 -29.59 -6.93 17.86
C TYR A 129 -30.77 -7.59 17.13
N THR A 130 -30.54 -8.51 16.20
CA THR A 130 -31.61 -9.26 15.51
C THR A 130 -32.32 -10.28 16.41
N LEU A 131 -31.69 -10.71 17.50
CA LEU A 131 -32.30 -11.57 18.52
C LEU A 131 -33.23 -10.81 19.49
N LYS A 132 -33.12 -9.48 19.57
CA LYS A 132 -34.14 -8.65 20.22
C LYS A 132 -35.34 -8.57 19.28
N LYS A 133 -36.38 -9.38 19.56
CA LYS A 133 -37.68 -9.26 18.87
C LYS A 133 -38.09 -7.78 18.84
N PRO A 134 -38.48 -7.21 17.69
CA PRO A 134 -39.02 -5.85 17.64
C PRO A 134 -40.23 -5.80 18.58
N SER A 135 -40.29 -4.80 19.46
CA SER A 135 -41.49 -4.62 20.29
C SER A 135 -42.68 -4.36 19.38
N THR A 136 -43.85 -4.86 19.77
CA THR A 136 -45.11 -4.77 19.03
C THR A 136 -45.45 -3.33 18.57
N GLU A 137 -44.96 -2.31 19.26
CA GLU A 137 -45.13 -0.89 18.92
C GLU A 137 -44.41 -0.46 17.62
N GLN A 138 -43.29 -1.09 17.26
CA GLN A 138 -42.57 -0.79 16.02
C GLN A 138 -43.26 -1.37 14.77
N TYR A 139 -44.02 -2.46 14.92
CA TYR A 139 -44.82 -3.04 13.84
C TYR A 139 -46.05 -2.18 13.51
N ASP A 140 -46.73 -1.66 14.53
CA ASP A 140 -47.91 -0.81 14.34
C ASP A 140 -47.58 0.55 13.71
N THR A 141 -46.41 1.11 14.02
CA THR A 141 -45.94 2.36 13.41
C THR A 141 -45.48 2.20 11.97
N LEU A 142 -44.93 1.03 11.60
CA LEU A 142 -44.63 0.71 10.19
C LEU A 142 -45.90 0.48 9.38
N ASN A 143 -46.86 -0.29 9.89
CA ASN A 143 -48.11 -0.58 9.19
C ASN A 143 -48.94 0.68 8.94
N LYS A 144 -49.04 1.59 9.93
CA LYS A 144 -49.73 2.88 9.74
C LYS A 144 -49.06 3.78 8.69
N LYS A 145 -47.73 3.69 8.51
CA LYS A 145 -47.01 4.43 7.47
C LYS A 145 -47.18 3.80 6.08
N VAL A 146 -47.28 2.48 6.00
CA VAL A 146 -47.53 1.78 4.73
C VAL A 146 -48.97 2.01 4.26
N ASP A 147 -49.95 1.93 5.17
CA ASP A 147 -51.36 2.21 4.87
C ASP A 147 -51.60 3.65 4.42
N SER A 148 -50.90 4.63 5.00
CA SER A 148 -51.01 6.02 4.56
C SER A 148 -50.40 6.24 3.17
N ILE A 149 -49.36 5.51 2.78
CA ILE A 149 -48.78 5.58 1.43
C ILE A 149 -49.70 4.92 0.40
N ILE A 150 -50.33 3.78 0.74
CA ILE A 150 -51.26 3.07 -0.15
C ILE A 150 -52.54 3.89 -0.36
N LYS A 151 -53.03 4.59 0.66
CA LYS A 151 -54.25 5.41 0.59
C LYS A 151 -54.09 6.70 -0.24
N VAL A 152 -52.84 7.16 -0.43
CA VAL A 152 -52.52 8.40 -1.18
C VAL A 152 -52.14 8.10 -2.65
N MET A 153 -51.96 6.83 -3.03
CA MET A 153 -51.77 6.46 -4.44
C MET A 153 -53.10 6.54 -5.21
N PRO A 154 -53.20 7.33 -6.30
CA PRO A 154 -54.42 7.39 -7.10
C PRO A 154 -54.67 6.03 -7.77
N GLN A 155 -55.86 5.47 -7.56
CA GLN A 155 -56.29 4.21 -8.19
C GLN A 155 -56.25 4.36 -9.72
N LYS A 156 -55.43 3.56 -10.38
CA LYS A 156 -55.35 3.49 -11.86
C LYS A 156 -56.69 2.99 -12.43
N PRO A 157 -57.20 3.53 -13.54
CA PRO A 157 -58.49 3.12 -14.10
C PRO A 157 -58.45 1.65 -14.56
N LYS A 158 -59.51 0.89 -14.28
CA LYS A 158 -59.71 -0.47 -14.76
C LYS A 158 -59.86 -0.45 -16.29
N LEU A 159 -59.00 -1.19 -17.01
CA LEU A 159 -59.26 -1.53 -18.41
C LEU A 159 -60.51 -2.43 -18.47
N GLU A 160 -61.50 -2.01 -19.25
CA GLU A 160 -62.66 -2.82 -19.65
C GLU A 160 -62.20 -4.10 -20.35
N LYS A 161 -62.71 -5.24 -19.88
CA LYS A 161 -62.68 -6.50 -20.61
C LYS A 161 -63.68 -6.41 -21.76
N SER A 162 -63.20 -6.40 -22.99
CA SER A 162 -64.01 -6.79 -24.15
C SER A 162 -64.38 -8.27 -24.01
N ALA A 163 -65.68 -8.51 -23.83
CA ALA A 163 -66.33 -9.80 -23.97
C ALA A 163 -66.65 -10.07 -25.45
N HIS A 164 -66.91 -11.35 -25.75
CA HIS A 164 -67.41 -11.95 -27.00
C HIS A 164 -66.30 -12.35 -28.01
N LEU A 165 -66.26 -13.58 -28.53
CA LEU A 165 -67.33 -14.56 -28.79
C LEU A 165 -66.95 -16.01 -28.45
N GLU A 166 -68.00 -16.77 -28.11
CA GLU A 166 -68.08 -18.23 -28.09
C GLU A 166 -68.00 -18.84 -29.51
N ASN A 167 -67.57 -20.12 -29.56
CA ASN A 167 -67.78 -21.15 -30.58
C ASN A 167 -67.37 -20.88 -32.04
#